data_AF-A0A7C0YNI6-F1
#
_entry.id   AF-A0A7C0YNI6-F1
#
_cell.length_a   1.000
_cell.length_b   1.000
_cell.length_c   1.000
_cell.angle_alpha   90.00
_cell.angle_beta   90.00
_cell.angle_gamma   90.00
#
_symmetry.space_group_name_H-M   'P 1'
#
loop_
_entity.id
_entity.type
_entity.pdbx_description
1 polymer ?
#
loop_
_entity_poly.entity_id
_entity_poly.type
_entity_poly.pdbx_seq_one_letter_code
_entity_poly.pdbx_strand_id
1 'polypeptide(L)'
;MADAISVDVNNDQTSDVVYMGTAYEQGNAWQGKMLRLVTQNSSDPATWNLSTLYNPGRPVTASPSASLDGDGNLWVFFGTGKFLDQSDKENTDQQAFYGIKDICKPWISDNYSCTDTVSQGNLLNVSNAVVSVGGGTIAGVTGASNWTELISSINSSDGWYIDFPISGERNFVKPLVMGGLVAWATYLPDTNLCSPEGESNVYVVYYETGTAFRSHVFVEDKGTGKPTVDRRKDIGRGAPSSIVGMITKKGTIKGFAQTSTGEIKEFELDAPIKPYNYIQRFKSGGIR
;
A
#
# COMPACT_ATOMS: atom_id res chain seq x y z
N MET A 1 5.14 -6.69 -16.94
CA MET A 1 4.83 -5.36 -16.37
C MET A 1 3.56 -5.49 -15.56
N ALA A 2 3.44 -4.76 -14.46
CA ALA A 2 2.23 -4.72 -13.65
C ALA A 2 1.14 -3.87 -14.32
N ASP A 3 -0.10 -4.00 -13.88
CA ASP A 3 -1.18 -3.08 -14.28
C ASP A 3 -0.85 -1.65 -13.84
N ALA A 4 -1.18 -0.68 -14.70
CA ALA A 4 -0.96 0.74 -14.44
C ALA A 4 -2.18 1.39 -13.76
N ILE A 5 -1.93 2.46 -13.01
CA ILE A 5 -2.97 3.37 -12.54
C ILE A 5 -2.75 4.75 -13.13
N SER A 6 -3.81 5.42 -13.56
CA SER A 6 -3.81 6.85 -13.89
C SER A 6 -4.40 7.64 -12.73
N VAL A 7 -3.82 8.80 -12.45
CA VAL A 7 -4.27 9.71 -11.39
C VAL A 7 -4.47 11.10 -11.99
N ASP A 8 -5.68 11.61 -11.84
CA ASP A 8 -6.04 13.02 -11.98
C ASP A 8 -6.00 13.61 -10.57
N VAL A 9 -4.99 14.43 -10.28
CA VAL A 9 -4.67 14.90 -8.94
C VAL A 9 -5.33 16.24 -8.66
N ASN A 10 -5.39 17.12 -9.66
CA ASN A 10 -6.00 18.44 -9.56
C ASN A 10 -7.52 18.43 -9.89
N ASN A 11 -8.05 17.27 -10.31
CA ASN A 11 -9.44 17.02 -10.64
C ASN A 11 -9.94 17.88 -11.82
N ASP A 12 -9.08 18.05 -12.83
CA ASP A 12 -9.36 18.79 -14.06
C ASP A 12 -9.87 17.91 -15.22
N GLN A 13 -10.16 16.63 -14.95
CA GLN A 13 -10.61 15.60 -15.89
C GLN A 13 -9.53 15.10 -16.86
N THR A 14 -8.28 15.49 -16.65
CA THR A 14 -7.13 14.95 -17.37
C THR A 14 -6.24 14.15 -16.41
N SER A 15 -5.67 13.05 -16.90
CA SER A 15 -4.74 12.28 -16.07
C SER A 15 -3.40 12.99 -16.04
N ASP A 16 -2.98 13.51 -14.89
CA ASP A 16 -1.68 14.16 -14.74
C ASP A 16 -0.53 13.15 -14.82
N VAL A 17 -0.72 11.99 -14.20
CA VAL A 17 0.35 11.01 -13.98
C VAL A 17 -0.17 9.57 -14.02
N VAL A 18 0.66 8.68 -14.54
CA VAL A 18 0.45 7.23 -14.58
C VAL A 18 1.58 6.54 -13.84
N TYR A 19 1.25 5.59 -12.95
CA TYR A 19 2.23 4.76 -12.24
C TYR A 19 2.13 3.31 -12.65
N MET A 20 3.28 2.66 -12.80
CA MET A 20 3.34 1.26 -13.21
C MET A 20 4.59 0.55 -12.69
N GLY A 21 4.38 -0.67 -12.18
CA GLY A 21 5.44 -1.57 -11.75
C GLY A 21 6.10 -2.31 -12.91
N THR A 22 7.39 -2.57 -12.78
CA THR A 22 8.15 -3.39 -13.74
C THR A 22 8.78 -4.60 -13.05
N ALA A 23 8.91 -5.67 -13.83
CA ALA A 23 9.66 -6.86 -13.47
C ALA A 23 10.40 -7.31 -14.73
N TYR A 24 11.73 -7.33 -14.67
CA TYR A 24 12.60 -7.70 -15.78
C TYR A 24 13.86 -8.39 -15.25
N GLU A 25 14.48 -9.23 -16.06
CA GLU A 25 15.76 -9.85 -15.74
C GLU A 25 16.91 -8.90 -16.08
N GLN A 26 17.84 -8.74 -15.15
CA GLN A 26 19.10 -8.05 -15.37
C GLN A 26 20.24 -8.96 -14.90
N GLY A 27 20.95 -9.56 -15.86
CA GLY A 27 21.88 -10.65 -15.57
C GLY A 27 21.12 -11.87 -15.06
N ASN A 28 21.51 -12.42 -13.90
CA ASN A 28 20.88 -13.58 -13.27
C ASN A 28 19.91 -13.21 -12.13
N ALA A 29 19.48 -11.95 -12.05
CA ALA A 29 18.60 -11.47 -11.00
C ALA A 29 17.36 -10.78 -11.58
N TRP A 30 16.21 -11.04 -10.94
CA TRP A 30 15.00 -10.28 -11.22
C TRP A 30 15.09 -8.91 -10.56
N GLN A 31 14.79 -7.88 -11.34
CA GLN A 31 14.82 -6.49 -10.95
C GLN A 31 13.47 -5.84 -11.30
N GLY A 32 13.24 -4.66 -10.74
CA GLY A 32 12.02 -3.92 -10.96
C GLY A 32 12.12 -2.48 -10.49
N LYS A 33 11.25 -1.66 -11.05
CA LYS A 33 11.12 -0.23 -10.78
C LYS A 33 9.64 0.13 -10.68
N MET A 34 9.35 1.13 -9.87
CA MET A 34 8.10 1.89 -9.98
C MET A 34 8.33 3.05 -10.94
N LEU A 35 7.69 2.98 -12.09
CA LEU A 35 7.77 4.03 -13.11
C LEU A 35 6.70 5.10 -12.87
N ARG A 36 7.03 6.31 -13.31
CA ARG A 36 6.15 7.48 -13.35
C ARG A 36 6.11 7.98 -14.77
N LEU A 37 4.93 8.07 -15.36
CA LEU A 37 4.71 8.61 -16.69
C LEU A 37 3.85 9.87 -16.54
N VAL A 38 4.42 11.02 -16.84
CA VAL A 38 3.73 12.31 -16.72
C VAL A 38 3.23 12.74 -18.09
N THR A 39 1.94 13.06 -18.17
CA THR A 39 1.24 13.32 -19.43
C THR A 39 1.35 14.77 -19.89
N GLN A 40 1.69 15.70 -18.98
CA GLN A 40 1.72 17.15 -19.24
C GLN A 40 0.38 17.72 -19.71
N ASN A 41 -0.73 17.11 -19.28
CA ASN A 41 -2.09 17.44 -19.71
C ASN A 41 -2.22 17.53 -21.25
N SER A 42 -1.40 16.74 -21.92
CA SER A 42 -1.30 16.65 -23.36
C SER A 42 -1.86 15.32 -23.84
N SER A 43 -2.63 15.36 -24.92
CA SER A 43 -3.10 14.16 -25.62
C SER A 43 -2.07 13.59 -26.59
N ASP A 44 -0.94 14.28 -26.80
CA ASP A 44 0.17 13.82 -27.63
C ASP A 44 1.19 13.02 -26.79
N PRO A 45 1.30 11.69 -26.98
CA PRO A 45 2.23 10.87 -26.22
C PRO A 45 3.71 11.24 -26.44
N ALA A 46 4.04 11.97 -27.52
CA ALA A 46 5.41 12.42 -27.77
C ALA A 46 5.88 13.46 -26.74
N THR A 47 4.96 14.14 -26.05
CA THR A 47 5.30 15.10 -24.98
C THR A 47 5.36 14.43 -23.61
N TRP A 48 4.95 13.18 -23.49
CA TRP A 48 4.92 12.49 -22.19
C TRP A 48 6.32 12.16 -21.71
N ASN A 49 6.56 12.31 -20.41
CA ASN A 49 7.85 12.04 -19.80
C ASN A 49 7.79 10.78 -18.94
N LEU A 50 8.55 9.75 -19.34
CA LEU A 50 8.72 8.53 -18.55
C LEU A 50 9.96 8.64 -17.66
N SER A 51 9.77 8.48 -16.36
CA SER A 51 10.82 8.50 -15.35
C SER A 51 10.68 7.35 -14.36
N THR A 52 11.67 7.18 -13.48
CA THR A 52 11.55 6.27 -12.34
C THR A 52 11.11 7.06 -11.11
N LEU A 53 10.00 6.65 -10.47
CA LEU A 53 9.61 7.17 -9.16
C LEU A 53 10.53 6.61 -8.09
N TYR A 54 10.67 5.28 -8.09
CA TYR A 54 11.46 4.55 -7.11
C TYR A 54 12.05 3.27 -7.70
N ASN A 55 13.27 2.93 -7.27
CA ASN A 55 13.94 1.68 -7.64
C ASN A 55 14.09 0.78 -6.40
N PRO A 56 13.19 -0.18 -6.17
CA PRO A 56 13.31 -1.14 -5.08
C PRO A 56 14.38 -2.21 -5.31
N GLY A 57 14.94 -2.34 -6.52
CA GLY A 57 15.90 -3.40 -6.86
C GLY A 57 15.29 -4.82 -6.82
N ARG A 58 13.96 -4.92 -6.87
CA ARG A 58 13.16 -6.13 -6.72
C ARG A 58 11.97 -6.06 -7.68
N PRO A 59 11.45 -7.19 -8.21
CA PRO A 59 10.33 -7.17 -9.16
C PRO A 59 9.08 -6.54 -8.55
N VAL A 60 8.38 -5.70 -9.31
CA VAL A 60 7.09 -5.11 -8.93
C VAL A 60 6.03 -5.61 -9.91
N THR A 61 5.20 -6.56 -9.45
CA THR A 61 4.18 -7.21 -10.29
C THR A 61 2.75 -6.82 -9.92
N ALA A 62 2.52 -6.31 -8.71
CA ALA A 62 1.23 -5.78 -8.29
C ALA A 62 0.98 -4.39 -8.92
N SER A 63 -0.29 -4.11 -9.26
CA SER A 63 -0.74 -2.73 -9.48
C SER A 63 -0.48 -1.90 -8.22
N PRO A 64 0.04 -0.65 -8.34
CA PRO A 64 0.06 0.26 -7.22
C PRO A 64 -1.35 0.77 -6.88
N SER A 65 -1.45 1.46 -5.75
CA SER A 65 -2.58 2.36 -5.41
C SER A 65 -2.03 3.71 -4.99
N ALA A 66 -2.81 4.78 -5.17
CA ALA A 66 -2.39 6.13 -4.81
C ALA A 66 -3.45 6.84 -3.97
N SER A 67 -3.01 7.80 -3.15
CA SER A 67 -3.89 8.70 -2.37
C SER A 67 -3.16 9.99 -2.04
N LEU A 68 -3.92 11.07 -1.88
CA LEU A 68 -3.40 12.32 -1.33
C LEU A 68 -3.39 12.25 0.20
N ASP A 69 -2.44 12.95 0.81
CA ASP A 69 -2.51 13.30 2.23
C ASP A 69 -3.16 14.65 2.49
N GLY A 70 -3.27 15.02 3.78
CA GLY A 70 -3.87 16.29 4.20
C GLY A 70 -3.12 17.53 3.73
N ASP A 71 -1.84 17.40 3.37
CA ASP A 71 -0.98 18.47 2.88
C ASP A 71 -0.88 18.50 1.34
N GLY A 72 -1.62 17.63 0.64
CA GLY A 72 -1.62 17.54 -0.81
C GLY A 72 -0.41 16.83 -1.41
N ASN A 73 0.33 16.03 -0.64
CA ASN A 73 1.34 15.13 -1.20
C ASN A 73 0.65 13.88 -1.76
N LEU A 74 1.01 13.51 -2.99
CA LEU A 74 0.53 12.27 -3.60
C LEU A 74 1.40 11.11 -3.16
N TRP A 75 0.78 10.13 -2.52
CA TRP A 75 1.40 8.88 -2.10
C TRP A 75 1.12 7.77 -3.09
N VAL A 76 2.13 6.96 -3.34
CA VAL A 76 2.07 5.75 -4.18
C VAL A 76 2.46 4.55 -3.33
N PHE A 77 1.55 3.59 -3.22
CA PHE A 77 1.69 2.38 -2.41
C PHE A 77 1.83 1.15 -3.30
N PHE A 78 2.87 0.36 -3.07
CA PHE A 78 3.14 -0.85 -3.83
C PHE A 78 4.02 -1.82 -3.06
N GLY A 79 3.86 -3.11 -3.35
CA GLY A 79 4.74 -4.16 -2.84
C GLY A 79 5.62 -4.77 -3.92
N THR A 80 6.66 -5.46 -3.47
CA THR A 80 7.57 -6.23 -4.34
C THR A 80 7.30 -7.72 -4.24
N GLY A 81 7.74 -8.39 -5.30
CA GLY A 81 7.68 -9.82 -5.47
C GLY A 81 7.00 -10.22 -6.77
N LYS A 82 7.20 -11.48 -7.14
CA LYS A 82 6.56 -12.11 -8.29
C LYS A 82 6.11 -13.53 -7.92
N PHE A 83 5.06 -13.98 -8.58
CA PHE A 83 4.53 -15.33 -8.46
C PHE A 83 3.94 -15.75 -9.82
N LEU A 84 4.81 -15.78 -10.83
CA LEU A 84 4.45 -15.96 -12.24
C LEU A 84 4.91 -17.32 -12.77
N ASP A 85 5.96 -17.90 -12.19
CA ASP A 85 6.52 -19.18 -12.59
C ASP A 85 6.79 -20.10 -11.38
N GLN A 86 7.20 -21.35 -11.64
CA GLN A 86 7.45 -22.32 -10.58
C GLN A 86 8.69 -21.99 -9.75
N SER A 87 9.72 -21.39 -10.35
CA SER A 87 10.96 -21.02 -9.66
C SER A 87 10.73 -19.95 -8.58
N ASP A 88 9.64 -19.18 -8.71
CA ASP A 88 9.22 -18.23 -7.70
C ASP A 88 8.94 -18.85 -6.34
N LYS A 89 8.48 -20.11 -6.29
CA LYS A 89 8.21 -20.80 -5.03
C LYS A 89 9.47 -21.01 -4.19
N GLU A 90 10.61 -21.16 -4.86
CA GLU A 90 11.90 -21.43 -4.23
C GLU A 90 12.69 -20.15 -3.95
N ASN A 91 12.30 -19.01 -4.53
CA ASN A 91 12.93 -17.73 -4.27
C ASN A 91 12.60 -17.26 -2.84
N THR A 92 13.64 -17.12 -2.01
CA THR A 92 13.55 -16.66 -0.63
C THR A 92 14.04 -15.23 -0.45
N ASP A 93 14.19 -14.46 -1.53
CA ASP A 93 14.65 -13.07 -1.41
C ASP A 93 13.66 -12.29 -0.56
N GLN A 94 14.19 -11.45 0.34
CA GLN A 94 13.34 -10.57 1.13
C GLN A 94 12.63 -9.59 0.20
N GLN A 95 11.32 -9.48 0.35
CA GLN A 95 10.50 -8.49 -0.36
C GLN A 95 10.03 -7.42 0.61
N ALA A 96 9.47 -6.33 0.07
CA ALA A 96 9.05 -5.19 0.86
C ALA A 96 7.77 -4.55 0.33
N PHE A 97 7.16 -3.73 1.16
CA PHE A 97 6.09 -2.82 0.81
C PHE A 97 6.53 -1.38 1.04
N TYR A 98 6.13 -0.49 0.13
CA TYR A 98 6.57 0.90 0.10
C TYR A 98 5.36 1.83 0.07
N GLY A 99 5.49 2.97 0.76
CA GLY A 99 4.66 4.15 0.57
C GLY A 99 5.58 5.31 0.20
N ILE A 100 5.51 5.77 -1.05
CA ILE A 100 6.42 6.78 -1.62
C ILE A 100 5.65 8.05 -1.93
N LYS A 101 6.14 9.21 -1.50
CA LYS A 101 5.64 10.51 -1.93
C LYS A 101 6.20 10.84 -3.30
N ASP A 102 5.35 11.25 -4.24
CA ASP A 102 5.84 11.78 -5.50
C ASP A 102 6.31 13.23 -5.31
N ILE A 103 7.63 13.38 -5.26
CA ILE A 103 8.32 14.66 -5.06
C ILE A 103 8.24 15.60 -6.27
N CYS A 104 7.87 15.10 -7.46
CA CYS A 104 7.84 15.94 -8.65
C CYS A 104 6.65 16.89 -8.69
N LYS A 105 5.47 16.42 -8.25
CA LYS A 105 4.21 17.18 -8.21
C LYS A 105 3.87 17.95 -9.51
N PRO A 106 3.84 17.28 -10.68
CA PRO A 106 3.56 17.92 -11.97
C PRO A 106 2.21 18.67 -12.06
N TRP A 107 1.24 18.31 -11.20
CA TRP A 107 -0.08 18.95 -11.12
C TRP A 107 -0.09 20.33 -10.44
N ILE A 108 1.02 20.78 -9.84
CA ILE A 108 1.09 22.09 -9.14
C ILE A 108 1.54 23.22 -10.08
N SER A 109 2.45 22.95 -11.01
CA SER A 109 3.02 23.95 -11.91
C SER A 109 3.43 23.29 -13.22
N ASP A 110 3.38 23.99 -14.34
CA ASP A 110 3.77 23.43 -15.65
C ASP A 110 5.30 23.30 -15.86
N ASN A 111 6.12 23.78 -14.92
CA ASN A 111 7.58 23.78 -15.03
C ASN A 111 8.22 22.69 -14.16
N TYR A 112 8.10 21.43 -14.58
CA TYR A 112 8.74 20.28 -13.94
C TYR A 112 9.51 19.44 -14.96
N SER A 113 10.58 18.77 -14.52
CA SER A 113 11.30 17.78 -15.34
C SER A 113 10.96 16.34 -14.97
N CYS A 114 10.44 16.10 -13.76
CA CYS A 114 10.18 14.77 -13.20
C CYS A 114 11.30 13.74 -13.47
N THR A 115 12.57 14.15 -13.48
CA THR A 115 13.69 13.23 -13.74
C THR A 115 14.18 12.51 -12.50
N ASP A 116 13.90 13.07 -11.31
CA ASP A 116 14.45 12.58 -10.06
C ASP A 116 13.75 11.30 -9.59
N THR A 117 14.56 10.39 -9.06
CA THR A 117 14.15 9.14 -8.42
C THR A 117 14.31 9.28 -6.91
N VAL A 118 13.28 8.90 -6.15
CA VAL A 118 13.35 8.90 -4.69
C VAL A 118 14.44 7.94 -4.20
N SER A 119 15.28 8.43 -3.29
CA SER A 119 16.39 7.65 -2.74
C SER A 119 15.95 6.82 -1.53
N GLN A 120 16.42 5.57 -1.44
CA GLN A 120 16.22 4.70 -0.27
C GLN A 120 16.66 5.38 1.05
N GLY A 121 17.67 6.25 1.00
CA GLY A 121 18.17 6.99 2.17
C GLY A 121 17.19 8.05 2.72
N ASN A 122 16.22 8.47 1.92
CA ASN A 122 15.17 9.42 2.33
C ASN A 122 13.88 8.72 2.79
N LEU A 123 13.88 7.39 2.87
CA LEU A 123 12.73 6.62 3.34
C LEU A 123 12.89 6.21 4.80
N LEU A 124 11.80 6.31 5.56
CA LEU A 124 11.75 5.82 6.92
C LEU A 124 11.57 4.30 6.93
N ASN A 125 12.50 3.58 7.58
CA ASN A 125 12.34 2.15 7.82
C ASN A 125 11.36 1.93 8.99
N VAL A 126 10.22 1.31 8.71
CA VAL A 126 9.20 1.00 9.71
C VAL A 126 8.92 -0.51 9.83
N SER A 127 9.87 -1.34 9.37
CA SER A 127 9.75 -2.81 9.34
C SER A 127 9.56 -3.40 10.74
N ASN A 128 10.23 -2.84 11.75
CA ASN A 128 10.16 -3.30 13.15
C ASN A 128 9.30 -2.40 14.04
N ALA A 129 8.50 -1.51 13.44
CA ALA A 129 7.71 -0.54 14.20
C ALA A 129 6.66 -1.21 15.10
N VAL A 130 6.67 -0.84 16.38
CA VAL A 130 5.64 -1.21 17.37
C VAL A 130 5.05 0.05 17.96
N VAL A 131 3.73 0.18 17.94
CA VAL A 131 3.02 1.38 18.41
C VAL A 131 2.15 1.00 19.61
N SER A 132 2.32 1.71 20.72
CA SER A 132 1.45 1.54 21.89
C SER A 132 0.08 2.18 21.64
N VAL A 133 -0.95 1.66 22.30
CA VAL A 133 -2.28 2.30 22.29
C VAL A 133 -2.15 3.73 22.82
N GLY A 134 -2.70 4.69 22.07
CA GLY A 134 -2.57 6.12 22.33
C GLY A 134 -1.33 6.78 21.70
N GLY A 135 -0.35 5.99 21.24
CA GLY A 135 0.84 6.49 20.54
C GLY A 135 1.88 7.14 21.45
N GLY A 136 1.83 6.87 22.77
CA GLY A 136 2.78 7.40 23.74
C GLY A 136 4.17 6.76 23.66
N THR A 137 4.27 5.59 23.02
CA THR A 137 5.54 4.88 22.79
C THR A 137 5.53 4.28 21.40
N ILE A 138 6.61 4.53 20.67
CA ILE A 138 6.92 3.92 19.38
C ILE A 138 8.32 3.32 19.49
N ALA A 139 8.44 2.04 19.13
CA ALA A 139 9.70 1.32 19.11
C ALA A 139 10.01 0.84 17.70
N GLY A 140 11.28 0.59 17.39
CA GLY A 140 11.71 0.02 16.10
C GLY A 140 11.69 1.00 14.92
N VAL A 141 11.60 2.31 15.17
CA VAL A 141 11.72 3.39 14.18
C VAL A 141 12.82 4.34 14.63
N THR A 142 13.87 4.50 13.82
CA THR A 142 14.98 5.41 14.16
C THR A 142 14.49 6.86 14.12
N GLY A 143 14.76 7.61 15.19
CA GLY A 143 14.41 9.04 15.27
C GLY A 143 12.99 9.34 15.74
N ALA A 144 12.20 8.32 16.11
CA ALA A 144 10.84 8.51 16.62
C ALA A 144 10.51 7.56 17.79
N SER A 145 10.21 8.15 18.96
CA SER A 145 9.87 7.44 20.19
C SER A 145 8.40 7.59 20.60
N ASN A 146 7.66 8.49 19.95
CA ASN A 146 6.23 8.74 20.16
C ASN A 146 5.56 9.19 18.85
N TRP A 147 4.23 9.28 18.87
CA TRP A 147 3.43 9.60 17.67
C TRP A 147 3.81 10.95 17.05
N THR A 148 4.07 11.99 17.85
CA THR A 148 4.42 13.32 17.33
C THR A 148 5.76 13.30 16.61
N GLU A 149 6.76 12.64 17.19
CA GLU A 149 8.06 12.46 16.55
C GLU A 149 7.96 11.64 15.27
N LEU A 150 7.15 10.56 15.26
CA LEU A 150 6.93 9.76 14.05
C LEU A 150 6.33 10.59 12.91
N ILE A 151 5.32 11.42 13.21
CA ILE A 151 4.73 12.33 12.21
C ILE A 151 5.76 13.33 11.70
N SER A 152 6.62 13.85 12.59
CA SER A 152 7.69 14.77 12.19
C SER A 152 8.73 14.09 11.30
N SER A 153 9.17 12.86 11.64
CA SER A 153 10.12 12.08 10.85
C SER A 153 9.58 11.76 9.46
N ILE A 154 8.30 11.41 9.35
CA ILE A 154 7.71 11.09 8.04
C ILE A 154 7.46 12.34 7.20
N ASN A 155 7.16 13.48 7.82
CA ASN A 155 7.02 14.75 7.11
C ASN A 155 8.35 15.22 6.51
N SER A 156 9.47 14.92 7.16
CA SER A 156 10.83 15.18 6.62
C SER A 156 11.35 14.09 5.68
N SER A 157 10.59 13.03 5.44
CA SER A 157 10.99 11.90 4.60
C SER A 157 10.19 11.88 3.28
N ASP A 158 10.74 11.26 2.26
CA ASP A 158 10.08 11.06 0.96
C ASP A 158 9.15 9.84 0.96
N GLY A 159 9.01 9.16 2.10
CA GLY A 159 8.14 8.00 2.26
C GLY A 159 8.63 7.05 3.35
N TRP A 160 8.13 5.82 3.29
CA TRP A 160 8.45 4.75 4.22
C TRP A 160 8.50 3.39 3.52
N TYR A 161 9.11 2.41 4.18
CA TYR A 161 9.08 1.01 3.73
C TYR A 161 9.00 0.02 4.89
N ILE A 162 8.46 -1.16 4.57
CA ILE A 162 8.38 -2.34 5.42
C ILE A 162 9.02 -3.48 4.65
N ASP A 163 10.17 -3.96 5.08
CA ASP A 163 10.64 -5.29 4.68
C ASP A 163 9.72 -6.33 5.32
N PHE A 164 9.28 -7.31 4.52
CA PHE A 164 8.47 -8.39 5.05
C PHE A 164 9.31 -9.23 6.02
N PRO A 165 8.73 -9.60 7.18
CA PRO A 165 9.48 -10.25 8.26
C PRO A 165 9.89 -11.68 7.90
N ILE A 166 9.23 -12.30 6.92
CA ILE A 166 9.53 -13.67 6.49
C ILE A 166 10.17 -13.63 5.09
N SER A 167 11.36 -14.22 4.96
CA SER A 167 12.03 -14.40 3.68
C SER A 167 11.15 -15.15 2.68
N GLY A 168 11.05 -14.67 1.44
CA GLY A 168 10.19 -15.25 0.40
C GLY A 168 8.71 -14.85 0.47
N GLU A 169 8.26 -14.19 1.55
CA GLU A 169 6.96 -13.52 1.59
C GLU A 169 6.93 -12.42 0.53
N ARG A 170 5.79 -12.23 -0.16
CA ARG A 170 5.69 -11.34 -1.31
C ARG A 170 4.31 -10.73 -1.48
N ASN A 171 4.26 -9.58 -2.15
CA ASN A 171 3.02 -8.95 -2.58
C ASN A 171 2.98 -8.89 -4.11
N PHE A 172 1.96 -9.52 -4.70
CA PHE A 172 1.67 -9.49 -6.14
C PHE A 172 0.22 -9.08 -6.43
N VAL A 173 -0.53 -8.64 -5.40
CA VAL A 173 -1.91 -8.18 -5.52
C VAL A 173 -2.02 -6.72 -5.13
N LYS A 174 -2.93 -6.00 -5.81
CA LYS A 174 -3.14 -4.56 -5.61
C LYS A 174 -3.50 -4.23 -4.15
N PRO A 175 -2.85 -3.23 -3.52
CA PRO A 175 -3.21 -2.75 -2.19
C PRO A 175 -4.50 -1.90 -2.23
N LEU A 176 -5.25 -1.88 -1.14
CA LEU A 176 -6.42 -1.04 -0.93
C LEU A 176 -6.03 0.17 -0.06
N VAL A 177 -6.35 1.39 -0.50
CA VAL A 177 -6.21 2.61 0.31
C VAL A 177 -7.59 3.16 0.62
N MET A 178 -7.95 3.26 1.90
CA MET A 178 -9.25 3.82 2.32
C MET A 178 -9.23 4.23 3.80
N GLY A 179 -9.86 5.37 4.11
CA GLY A 179 -10.07 5.79 5.50
C GLY A 179 -8.79 6.12 6.28
N GLY A 180 -7.73 6.56 5.60
CA GLY A 180 -6.42 6.79 6.20
C GLY A 180 -5.63 5.50 6.47
N LEU A 181 -6.06 4.37 5.91
CA LEU A 181 -5.34 3.11 5.99
C LEU A 181 -4.92 2.65 4.59
N VAL A 182 -3.79 1.99 4.52
CA VAL A 182 -3.42 1.13 3.40
C VAL A 182 -3.38 -0.32 3.86
N ALA A 183 -4.07 -1.17 3.12
CA ALA A 183 -4.19 -2.60 3.39
C ALA A 183 -3.72 -3.40 2.19
N TRP A 184 -2.92 -4.44 2.41
CA TRP A 184 -2.48 -5.33 1.34
C TRP A 184 -2.38 -6.76 1.85
N ALA A 185 -2.50 -7.71 0.93
CA ALA A 185 -2.28 -9.11 1.22
C ALA A 185 -0.90 -9.54 0.70
N THR A 186 -0.25 -10.41 1.44
CA THR A 186 1.01 -11.06 1.06
C THR A 186 0.79 -12.57 1.00
N TYR A 187 1.66 -13.23 0.25
CA TYR A 187 1.71 -14.68 0.15
C TYR A 187 3.12 -15.15 0.49
N LEU A 188 3.22 -16.23 1.25
CA LEU A 188 4.43 -16.97 1.51
C LEU A 188 4.27 -18.34 0.85
N PRO A 189 4.87 -18.56 -0.34
CA PRO A 189 4.79 -19.85 -1.01
C PRO A 189 5.37 -20.98 -0.15
N ASP A 190 4.70 -22.13 -0.13
CA ASP A 190 5.30 -23.37 0.37
C ASP A 190 6.33 -23.88 -0.66
N THR A 191 7.46 -24.39 -0.17
CA THR A 191 8.53 -24.97 -0.98
C THR A 191 8.23 -26.41 -1.39
N ASN A 192 7.24 -27.05 -0.77
CA ASN A 192 6.80 -28.41 -1.09
C ASN A 192 5.91 -28.43 -2.33
N LEU A 193 6.43 -28.99 -3.42
CA LEU A 193 5.71 -29.14 -4.68
C LEU A 193 4.46 -30.05 -4.58
N CYS A 194 4.42 -30.96 -3.60
CA CYS A 194 3.33 -31.92 -3.42
C CYS A 194 2.17 -31.39 -2.57
N SER A 195 2.40 -30.30 -1.81
CA SER A 195 1.39 -29.57 -1.05
C SER A 195 1.58 -28.08 -1.29
N PRO A 196 1.18 -27.56 -2.48
CA PRO A 196 1.57 -26.24 -2.95
C PRO A 196 0.86 -25.07 -2.22
N GLU A 197 0.20 -25.33 -1.10
CA GLU A 197 -0.56 -24.34 -0.35
C GLU A 197 0.36 -23.55 0.58
N GLY A 198 0.79 -22.38 0.13
CA GLY A 198 1.45 -21.40 1.00
C GLY A 198 0.47 -20.71 1.94
N GLU A 199 1.01 -19.81 2.75
CA GLU A 199 0.26 -19.02 3.75
C GLU A 199 0.12 -17.57 3.31
N SER A 200 -0.97 -16.94 3.72
CA SER A 200 -1.28 -15.56 3.38
C SER A 200 -1.48 -14.70 4.62
N ASN A 201 -1.06 -13.44 4.51
CA ASN A 201 -1.24 -12.45 5.55
C ASN A 201 -1.92 -11.22 4.97
N VAL A 202 -2.62 -10.47 5.83
CA VAL A 202 -3.10 -9.13 5.54
C VAL A 202 -2.40 -8.16 6.46
N TYR A 203 -1.87 -7.10 5.86
CA TYR A 203 -1.30 -5.96 6.55
C TYR A 203 -2.28 -4.80 6.46
N VAL A 204 -2.39 -4.02 7.54
CA VAL A 204 -3.19 -2.81 7.63
C VAL A 204 -2.40 -1.79 8.44
N VAL A 205 -1.98 -0.71 7.80
CA VAL A 205 -1.16 0.35 8.41
C VAL A 205 -1.76 1.72 8.15
N TYR A 206 -1.37 2.70 8.97
CA TYR A 206 -1.67 4.10 8.69
C TYR A 206 -0.89 4.55 7.45
N TYR A 207 -1.60 5.09 6.47
CA TYR A 207 -1.05 5.32 5.13
C TYR A 207 0.14 6.29 5.10
N GLU A 208 0.13 7.34 5.91
CA GLU A 208 1.24 8.29 5.99
C GLU A 208 2.49 7.66 6.60
N THR A 209 2.37 6.87 7.68
CA THR A 209 3.54 6.43 8.46
C THR A 209 4.02 5.01 8.15
N GLY A 210 3.19 4.16 7.55
CA GLY A 210 3.48 2.73 7.38
C GLY A 210 3.50 1.93 8.70
N THR A 211 3.11 2.55 9.82
CA THR A 211 3.04 1.91 11.13
C THR A 211 1.60 1.53 11.49
N ALA A 212 1.42 0.75 12.56
CA ALA A 212 0.10 0.61 13.16
C ALA A 212 -0.42 1.99 13.57
N PHE A 213 -1.72 2.25 13.40
CA PHE A 213 -2.30 3.48 13.92
C PHE A 213 -2.25 3.50 15.46
N ARG A 214 -2.26 4.67 16.08
CA ARG A 214 -2.26 4.85 17.55
C ARG A 214 -3.52 4.34 18.27
N SER A 215 -4.43 3.69 17.58
CA SER A 215 -5.63 3.05 18.13
C SER A 215 -5.94 1.80 17.32
N HIS A 216 -6.51 0.78 17.98
CA HIS A 216 -6.90 -0.47 17.33
C HIS A 216 -7.79 -0.23 16.12
N VAL A 217 -7.30 -0.65 14.94
CA VAL A 217 -8.01 -0.54 13.67
C VAL A 217 -8.82 -1.80 13.40
N PHE A 218 -8.33 -2.99 13.75
CA PHE A 218 -9.15 -4.19 13.69
C PHE A 218 -10.21 -4.14 14.78
N VAL A 219 -11.48 -4.28 14.40
CA VAL A 219 -12.60 -4.20 15.34
C VAL A 219 -12.52 -5.29 16.41
N GLU A 220 -12.03 -6.47 16.04
CA GLU A 220 -11.83 -7.60 16.96
C GLU A 220 -10.80 -7.34 18.07
N ASP A 221 -9.85 -6.43 17.85
CA ASP A 221 -8.83 -6.08 18.85
C ASP A 221 -9.33 -5.02 19.85
N LYS A 222 -10.46 -4.37 19.58
CA LYS A 222 -11.01 -3.34 20.46
C LYS A 222 -11.54 -3.94 21.75
N GLY A 223 -11.12 -3.36 22.88
CA GLY A 223 -11.56 -3.81 24.22
C GLY A 223 -10.83 -5.04 24.74
N THR A 224 -9.86 -5.59 24.00
CA THR A 224 -9.05 -6.75 24.42
C THR A 224 -8.01 -6.44 25.49
N GLY A 225 -7.75 -5.16 25.78
CA GLY A 225 -6.70 -4.73 26.71
C GLY A 225 -5.27 -4.87 26.17
N LYS A 226 -5.09 -5.22 24.89
CA LYS A 226 -3.77 -5.27 24.24
C LYS A 226 -3.07 -3.89 24.36
N PRO A 227 -1.82 -3.84 24.86
CA PRO A 227 -1.10 -2.58 25.07
C PRO A 227 -0.51 -1.97 23.78
N THR A 228 -0.37 -2.79 22.74
CA THR A 228 0.15 -2.42 21.41
C THR A 228 -0.90 -2.66 20.34
N VAL A 229 -0.83 -1.90 19.25
CA VAL A 229 -1.77 -2.01 18.12
C VAL A 229 -1.20 -2.95 17.06
N ASP A 230 -1.97 -3.96 16.68
CA ASP A 230 -1.60 -4.91 15.64
C ASP A 230 -1.81 -4.30 14.25
N ARG A 231 -0.91 -4.64 13.31
CA ARG A 231 -0.95 -4.19 11.90
C ARG A 231 -0.91 -5.34 10.89
N ARG A 232 -0.89 -6.58 11.36
CA ARG A 232 -0.79 -7.79 10.54
C ARG A 232 -1.76 -8.83 11.10
N LYS A 233 -2.42 -9.54 10.21
CA LYS A 233 -3.28 -10.67 10.52
C LYS A 233 -2.99 -11.83 9.59
N ASP A 234 -2.87 -13.03 10.13
CA ASP A 234 -2.85 -14.27 9.35
C ASP A 234 -4.23 -14.54 8.76
N ILE A 235 -4.29 -14.81 7.46
CA ILE A 235 -5.54 -15.16 6.76
C ILE A 235 -5.51 -16.60 6.23
N GLY A 236 -4.61 -17.43 6.74
CA GLY A 236 -4.53 -18.86 6.45
C GLY A 236 -3.99 -19.19 5.07
N ARG A 237 -4.36 -20.38 4.58
CA ARG A 237 -3.77 -21.00 3.40
C ARG A 237 -4.31 -20.48 2.08
N GLY A 238 -3.46 -20.54 1.07
CA GLY A 238 -3.75 -20.24 -0.32
C GLY A 238 -3.38 -18.81 -0.71
N ALA A 239 -3.06 -18.62 -1.98
CA ALA A 239 -2.69 -17.32 -2.53
C ALA A 239 -3.86 -16.34 -2.41
N PRO A 240 -3.63 -15.09 -1.97
CA PRO A 240 -4.71 -14.15 -1.71
C PRO A 240 -5.08 -13.39 -2.98
N SER A 241 -6.35 -12.97 -3.09
CA SER A 241 -6.80 -11.94 -4.03
C SER A 241 -6.44 -10.55 -3.52
N SER A 242 -6.60 -9.53 -4.38
CA SER A 242 -6.68 -8.15 -3.90
C SER A 242 -7.79 -8.00 -2.86
N ILE A 243 -7.57 -7.10 -1.91
CA ILE A 243 -8.54 -6.80 -0.85
C ILE A 243 -9.63 -5.91 -1.43
N VAL A 244 -10.89 -6.30 -1.21
CA VAL A 244 -12.05 -5.46 -1.50
C VAL A 244 -12.60 -4.89 -0.20
N GLY A 245 -12.75 -3.57 -0.15
CA GLY A 245 -13.31 -2.87 1.01
C GLY A 245 -14.73 -2.39 0.76
N MET A 246 -15.64 -2.62 1.71
CA MET A 246 -17.00 -2.12 1.70
C MET A 246 -17.28 -1.29 2.96
N ILE A 247 -17.84 -0.09 2.80
CA ILE A 247 -18.22 0.75 3.94
C ILE A 247 -19.53 0.23 4.55
N THR A 248 -19.52 -0.07 5.84
CA THR A 248 -20.71 -0.53 6.56
C THR A 248 -21.61 0.64 6.96
N LYS A 249 -22.85 0.34 7.37
CA LYS A 249 -23.76 1.35 7.94
C LYS A 249 -23.22 2.01 9.21
N LYS A 250 -22.28 1.37 9.91
CA LYS A 250 -21.66 1.90 11.13
C LYS A 250 -20.48 2.84 10.84
N GLY A 251 -20.11 3.01 9.56
CA GLY A 251 -18.95 3.80 9.15
C GLY A 251 -17.60 3.07 9.29
N THR A 252 -17.62 1.78 9.60
CA THR A 252 -16.45 0.88 9.53
C THR A 252 -16.27 0.36 8.10
N ILE A 253 -15.12 -0.24 7.83
CA ILE A 253 -14.79 -0.87 6.55
C ILE A 253 -14.77 -2.37 6.75
N LYS A 254 -15.56 -3.11 5.99
CA LYS A 254 -15.47 -4.57 5.89
C LYS A 254 -14.55 -4.94 4.73
N GLY A 255 -13.42 -5.57 5.04
CA GLY A 255 -12.46 -6.07 4.07
C GLY A 255 -12.70 -7.54 3.75
N PHE A 256 -12.55 -7.89 2.47
CA PHE A 256 -12.66 -9.25 1.96
C PHE A 256 -11.40 -9.61 1.18
N ALA A 257 -10.81 -10.77 1.49
CA ALA A 257 -9.75 -11.39 0.71
C ALA A 257 -10.16 -12.83 0.40
N GLN A 258 -10.23 -13.19 -0.87
CA GLN A 258 -10.46 -14.57 -1.28
C GLN A 258 -9.12 -15.28 -1.41
N THR A 259 -9.01 -16.49 -0.88
CA THR A 259 -7.81 -17.32 -1.06
C THR A 259 -8.01 -18.32 -2.20
N SER A 260 -6.92 -18.84 -2.75
CA SER A 260 -6.96 -19.87 -3.79
C SER A 260 -7.58 -21.20 -3.33
N THR A 261 -7.80 -21.39 -2.02
CA THR A 261 -8.55 -22.52 -1.46
C THR A 261 -10.07 -22.37 -1.58
N GLY A 262 -10.54 -21.21 -2.05
CA GLY A 262 -11.97 -20.88 -2.19
C GLY A 262 -12.59 -20.26 -0.94
N GLU A 263 -11.83 -20.08 0.13
CA GLU A 263 -12.31 -19.44 1.35
C GLU A 263 -12.30 -17.91 1.20
N ILE A 264 -13.35 -17.26 1.70
CA ILE A 264 -13.42 -15.79 1.79
C ILE A 264 -13.08 -15.40 3.22
N LYS A 265 -11.97 -14.70 3.39
CA LYS A 265 -11.51 -14.18 4.67
C LYS A 265 -12.04 -12.77 4.85
N GLU A 266 -12.74 -12.55 5.96
CA GLU A 266 -13.35 -11.28 6.30
C GLU A 266 -12.63 -10.66 7.51
N PHE A 267 -12.49 -9.33 7.48
CA PHE A 267 -12.06 -8.55 8.63
C PHE A 267 -12.77 -7.21 8.64
N GLU A 268 -12.99 -6.64 9.81
CA GLU A 268 -13.62 -5.34 9.97
C GLU A 268 -12.62 -4.33 10.53
N LEU A 269 -12.51 -3.19 9.86
CA LEU A 269 -11.61 -2.10 10.20
C LEU A 269 -12.41 -0.88 10.65
N ASP A 270 -12.03 -0.32 11.79
CA ASP A 270 -12.43 1.00 12.21
C ASP A 270 -11.36 2.02 11.84
N ALA A 271 -11.52 2.58 10.64
CA ALA A 271 -10.57 3.52 10.06
C ALA A 271 -10.44 4.82 10.88
N PRO A 272 -9.22 5.43 10.92
CA PRO A 272 -8.98 6.75 11.50
C PRO A 272 -9.85 7.85 10.87
N ILE A 273 -9.97 7.84 9.55
CA ILE A 273 -10.80 8.76 8.79
C ILE A 273 -12.07 8.02 8.40
N LYS A 274 -13.23 8.48 8.88
CA LYS A 274 -14.51 7.83 8.57
C LYS A 274 -14.87 8.08 7.11
N PRO A 275 -14.94 7.04 6.27
CA PRO A 275 -15.44 7.22 4.92
C PRO A 275 -16.95 7.52 4.99
N TYR A 276 -17.36 8.72 4.57
CA TYR A 276 -18.77 9.11 4.61
C TYR A 276 -19.56 8.39 3.51
N ASN A 277 -20.71 7.81 3.88
CA ASN A 277 -21.72 7.37 2.92
C ASN A 277 -22.64 8.57 2.61
N TYR A 278 -22.53 9.18 1.42
CA TYR A 278 -23.46 10.23 0.96
C TYR A 278 -24.76 9.68 0.35
N ILE A 279 -25.13 8.41 0.60
CA ILE A 279 -26.45 7.91 0.20
C ILE A 279 -27.48 8.39 1.23
N GLN A 280 -27.86 9.66 1.15
CA GLN A 280 -29.13 10.11 1.73
C GLN A 280 -30.24 9.43 0.94
N ARG A 281 -31.05 8.62 1.64
CA ARG A 281 -32.28 8.03 1.12
C ARG A 281 -33.10 9.10 0.38
N PHE A 282 -33.30 8.95 -0.93
CA PHE A 282 -34.54 9.39 -1.54
C PHE A 282 -35.65 8.53 -0.93
N LYS A 283 -36.20 8.96 0.21
CA LYS A 283 -37.48 8.43 0.69
C LYS A 283 -38.51 8.88 -0.33
N SER A 284 -39.22 7.90 -0.88
CA SER A 284 -40.38 8.08 -1.74
C SER A 284 -41.30 9.19 -1.20
N GLY A 285 -41.47 10.24 -2.01
CA GLY A 285 -42.64 11.10 -1.90
C GLY A 285 -43.86 10.28 -2.31
N GLY A 286 -44.48 9.64 -1.34
CA GLY A 286 -45.86 9.18 -1.48
C GLY A 286 -46.74 10.43 -1.51
N ILE A 287 -47.18 10.80 -2.71
CA ILE A 287 -48.29 11.75 -2.90
C ILE A 287 -49.55 11.01 -2.43
N ARG A 288 -50.21 11.56 -1.42
CA ARG A 288 -51.61 11.25 -1.09
C ARG A 288 -52.52 11.93 -2.10
#